data_AF-A0A975J7N9-F1
#
_entry.id   AF-A0A975J7N9-F1
#
_cell.length_a   1.000
_cell.length_b   1.000
_cell.length_c   1.000
_cell.angle_alpha   90.00
_cell.angle_beta   90.00
_cell.angle_gamma   90.00
#
_symmetry.space_group_name_H-M   'P 1'
#
loop_
_entity.id
_entity.type
_entity.pdbx_description
1 polymer ?
#
loop_
_entity_poly.entity_id
_entity_poly.type
_entity_poly.pdbx_seq_one_letter_code
_entity_poly.pdbx_strand_id
1 'polypeptide(L)'
;MKTMLKIMGMRKNGIHDDTLHLFQHIVQTYKGEECEEKFIKAMEEQLTKEQRFRLYEQNGSCRGTGYDKERKVFALEHADKPLAERLELFSNAFGRTAVLNDDNTITVTFACNHGYYKHAPKGMFRFPASIETYFERCAGGRLYEYQKALGIKLKIKSVDVSPLSDNIVNPVVFTFEVVD
;
A
#
# COMPACT_ATOMS: atom_id res chain seq x y z
N MET A 1 -13.62 1.41 5.20
CA MET A 1 -13.92 2.74 4.62
C MET A 1 -14.13 3.86 5.65
N LYS A 2 -14.83 3.66 6.78
CA LYS A 2 -15.02 4.72 7.81
C LYS A 2 -13.72 5.38 8.30
N THR A 3 -12.67 4.59 8.57
CA THR A 3 -11.34 5.11 8.93
C THR A 3 -10.73 5.94 7.81
N MET A 4 -10.88 5.50 6.56
CA MET A 4 -10.38 6.24 5.40
C MET A 4 -11.07 7.60 5.26
N LEU A 5 -12.40 7.66 5.40
CA LEU A 5 -13.14 8.93 5.39
C LEU A 5 -12.65 9.92 6.46
N LYS A 6 -12.42 9.43 7.68
CA LYS A 6 -11.88 10.27 8.76
C LYS A 6 -10.51 10.84 8.38
N ILE A 7 -9.65 10.02 7.77
CA ILE A 7 -8.33 10.46 7.30
C ILE A 7 -8.48 11.47 6.17
N MET A 8 -9.35 11.22 5.18
CA MET A 8 -9.59 12.13 4.07
C MET A 8 -9.98 13.54 4.54
N GLY A 9 -10.79 13.65 5.60
CA GLY A 9 -11.18 14.94 6.19
C GLY A 9 -10.07 15.70 6.94
N MET A 10 -8.87 15.13 7.07
CA MET A 10 -7.74 15.84 7.68
C MET A 10 -7.16 16.87 6.70
N ARG A 11 -7.05 18.14 7.13
CA ARG A 11 -6.54 19.26 6.30
C ARG A 11 -5.25 18.94 5.53
N LYS A 12 -4.31 18.22 6.14
CA LYS A 12 -3.02 17.85 5.52
C LYS A 12 -3.14 17.01 4.24
N ASN A 13 -4.29 16.38 4.01
CA ASN A 13 -4.55 15.57 2.82
C ASN A 13 -5.12 16.41 1.66
N GLY A 14 -5.52 17.66 1.93
CA GLY A 14 -5.91 18.63 0.89
C GLY A 14 -7.09 18.17 0.03
N ILE A 15 -8.07 17.49 0.62
CA ILE A 15 -9.27 17.01 -0.09
C ILE A 15 -10.39 18.02 0.15
N HIS A 16 -11.03 18.48 -0.93
CA HIS A 16 -12.11 19.47 -0.88
C HIS A 16 -13.38 18.87 -0.26
N ASP A 17 -14.19 19.70 0.40
CA ASP A 17 -15.39 19.25 1.10
C ASP A 17 -16.41 18.59 0.15
N ASP A 18 -16.58 19.11 -1.06
CA ASP A 18 -17.46 18.50 -2.08
C ASP A 18 -17.01 17.07 -2.43
N THR A 19 -15.70 16.87 -2.57
CA THR A 19 -15.09 15.57 -2.82
C THR A 19 -15.30 14.64 -1.62
N LEU A 20 -15.22 15.14 -0.38
CA LEU A 20 -15.52 14.36 0.83
C LEU A 20 -16.99 13.93 0.89
N HIS A 21 -17.92 14.79 0.49
CA HIS A 21 -19.35 14.46 0.45
C HIS A 21 -19.65 13.32 -0.52
N LEU A 22 -18.98 13.28 -1.68
CA LEU A 22 -19.08 12.15 -2.61
C LEU A 22 -18.67 10.83 -1.92
N PHE A 23 -17.51 10.81 -1.26
CA PHE A 23 -17.04 9.59 -0.56
C PHE A 23 -17.96 9.19 0.60
N GLN A 24 -18.51 10.17 1.34
CA GLN A 24 -19.49 9.89 2.40
C GLN A 24 -20.75 9.25 1.83
N HIS A 25 -21.28 9.78 0.72
CA HIS A 25 -22.43 9.21 0.03
C HIS A 25 -22.17 7.77 -0.40
N ILE A 26 -21.02 7.48 -1.02
CA ILE A 26 -20.65 6.11 -1.42
C ILE A 26 -20.68 5.14 -0.23
N VAL A 27 -20.13 5.53 0.92
CA VAL A 27 -20.07 4.67 2.12
C VAL A 27 -21.43 4.51 2.81
N GLN A 28 -22.35 5.47 2.64
CA GLN A 28 -23.71 5.39 3.16
C GLN A 28 -24.62 4.55 2.26
N THR A 29 -24.45 4.65 0.95
CA THR A 29 -25.31 4.01 -0.06
C THR A 29 -24.95 2.54 -0.29
N TYR A 30 -23.65 2.24 -0.42
CA TYR A 30 -23.18 0.91 -0.84
C TYR A 30 -22.58 0.10 0.32
N LYS A 31 -22.54 -1.23 0.18
CA LYS A 31 -21.97 -2.14 1.18
C LYS A 31 -21.06 -3.19 0.52
N GLY A 32 -20.22 -3.83 1.34
CA GLY A 32 -19.36 -4.93 0.89
C GLY A 32 -18.39 -4.52 -0.22
N GLU A 33 -18.18 -5.43 -1.17
CA GLU A 33 -17.26 -5.27 -2.30
C GLU A 33 -17.68 -4.12 -3.24
N GLU A 34 -18.98 -3.92 -3.46
CA GLU A 34 -19.48 -2.83 -4.31
C GLU A 34 -19.11 -1.45 -3.74
N CYS A 35 -19.18 -1.29 -2.41
CA CYS A 35 -18.74 -0.07 -1.75
C CYS A 35 -17.25 0.17 -1.99
N GLU A 36 -16.43 -0.88 -1.86
CA GLU A 36 -14.98 -0.78 -2.07
C GLU A 36 -14.63 -0.43 -3.51
N GLU A 37 -15.24 -1.09 -4.49
CA GLU A 37 -15.01 -0.81 -5.91
C GLU A 37 -15.36 0.64 -6.27
N LYS A 38 -16.55 1.10 -5.89
CA LYS A 38 -16.98 2.48 -6.15
C LYS A 38 -16.11 3.50 -5.41
N PHE A 39 -15.67 3.18 -4.20
CA PHE A 39 -14.80 4.06 -3.43
C PHE A 39 -13.42 4.19 -4.09
N ILE A 40 -12.80 3.08 -4.49
CA ILE A 40 -11.49 3.08 -5.17
C ILE A 40 -11.59 3.81 -6.51
N LYS A 41 -12.65 3.56 -7.28
CA LYS A 41 -12.88 4.25 -8.56
C LYS A 41 -13.02 5.76 -8.36
N ALA A 42 -13.83 6.20 -7.38
CA ALA A 42 -13.95 7.62 -7.06
C ALA A 42 -12.62 8.24 -6.59
N MET A 43 -11.76 7.48 -5.89
CA MET A 43 -10.41 7.95 -5.56
C MET A 43 -9.58 8.21 -6.81
N GLU A 44 -9.59 7.28 -7.77
CA GLU A 44 -8.85 7.42 -9.03
C GLU A 44 -9.32 8.62 -9.85
N GLU A 45 -10.63 8.85 -9.91
CA GLU A 45 -11.24 9.93 -10.71
C GLU A 45 -11.13 11.31 -10.06
N GLN A 46 -11.18 11.40 -8.72
CA GLN A 46 -11.33 12.67 -8.00
C GLN A 46 -10.07 13.14 -7.28
N LEU A 47 -9.10 12.24 -7.06
CA LEU A 47 -7.89 12.55 -6.30
C LEU A 47 -6.66 12.43 -7.18
N THR A 48 -5.74 13.38 -7.00
CA THR A 48 -4.38 13.29 -7.51
C THR A 48 -3.68 12.05 -6.94
N LYS A 49 -2.68 11.55 -7.67
CA LYS A 49 -1.87 10.40 -7.24
C LYS A 49 -1.23 10.65 -5.88
N GLU A 50 -0.72 11.86 -5.66
CA GLU A 50 -0.08 12.30 -4.41
C GLU A 50 -1.08 12.36 -3.23
N GLN A 51 -2.34 12.70 -3.48
CA GLN A 51 -3.38 12.60 -2.46
C GLN A 51 -3.66 11.14 -2.11
N ARG A 52 -3.82 10.26 -3.10
CA ARG A 52 -4.07 8.83 -2.84
C ARG A 52 -2.92 8.16 -2.10
N PHE A 53 -1.68 8.43 -2.50
CA PHE A 53 -0.48 7.95 -1.81
C PHE A 53 -0.49 8.38 -0.34
N ARG A 54 -0.69 9.67 -0.05
CA ARG A 54 -0.78 10.17 1.33
C ARG A 54 -1.87 9.50 2.14
N LEU A 55 -3.02 9.19 1.54
CA LEU A 55 -4.11 8.47 2.22
C LEU A 55 -3.69 7.03 2.55
N TYR A 56 -3.07 6.32 1.62
CA TYR A 56 -2.66 4.93 1.82
C TYR A 56 -1.41 4.76 2.69
N GLU A 57 -0.51 5.73 2.73
CA GLU A 57 0.57 5.81 3.74
C GLU A 57 -0.01 5.82 5.16
N GLN A 58 -1.18 6.44 5.34
CA GLN A 58 -1.87 6.49 6.63
C GLN A 58 -2.78 5.29 6.87
N ASN A 59 -3.33 4.67 5.81
CA ASN A 59 -4.36 3.65 5.91
C ASN A 59 -4.31 2.60 4.79
N GLY A 60 -3.15 2.00 4.60
CA GLY A 60 -2.96 0.86 3.70
C GLY A 60 -3.67 -0.41 4.16
N SER A 61 -3.86 -1.37 3.24
CA SER A 61 -4.43 -2.69 3.54
C SER A 61 -3.49 -3.53 4.37
N CYS A 62 -4.04 -4.55 5.04
CA CYS A 62 -3.26 -5.52 5.82
C CYS A 62 -2.34 -4.91 6.88
N ARG A 63 -2.52 -3.63 7.22
CA ARG A 63 -1.82 -2.95 8.30
C ARG A 63 -2.23 -3.58 9.62
N GLY A 64 -1.25 -4.13 10.34
CA GLY A 64 -1.47 -4.74 11.65
C GLY A 64 -2.15 -6.11 11.61
N THR A 65 -2.23 -6.79 10.46
CA THR A 65 -2.85 -8.13 10.34
C THR A 65 -1.97 -9.28 10.87
N GLY A 66 -1.18 -9.03 11.89
CA GLY A 66 -0.24 -9.98 12.49
C GLY A 66 1.23 -9.58 12.31
N TYR A 67 2.08 -10.06 13.20
CA TYR A 67 3.52 -9.80 13.29
C TYR A 67 3.95 -8.42 13.80
N ASP A 68 3.03 -7.57 14.29
CA ASP A 68 3.41 -6.24 14.78
C ASP A 68 4.29 -6.28 16.04
N LYS A 69 4.17 -7.32 16.88
CA LYS A 69 5.05 -7.49 18.04
C LYS A 69 6.44 -7.93 17.60
N GLU A 70 6.48 -8.89 16.71
CA GLU A 70 7.67 -9.50 16.12
C GLU A 70 8.48 -8.47 15.33
N ARG A 71 7.82 -7.64 14.53
CA ARG A 71 8.47 -6.52 13.81
C ARG A 71 9.05 -5.48 14.76
N LYS A 72 8.36 -5.17 15.87
CA LYS A 72 8.88 -4.25 16.88
C LYS A 72 10.10 -4.84 17.59
N VAL A 73 10.07 -6.13 17.92
CA VAL A 73 11.21 -6.84 18.51
C VAL A 73 12.38 -6.82 17.54
N PHE A 74 12.15 -7.21 16.29
CA PHE A 74 13.15 -7.16 15.22
C PHE A 74 13.80 -5.77 15.07
N ALA A 75 12.99 -4.70 15.11
CA ALA A 75 13.48 -3.33 15.03
C ALA A 75 14.42 -2.96 16.18
N LEU A 76 14.17 -3.49 17.39
CA LEU A 76 15.01 -3.26 18.57
C LEU A 76 16.29 -4.11 18.53
N GLU A 77 16.18 -5.38 18.15
CA GLU A 77 17.30 -6.33 18.07
C GLU A 77 18.36 -5.95 17.04
N HIS A 78 17.99 -5.15 16.05
CA HIS A 78 18.86 -4.76 14.95
C HIS A 78 19.04 -3.25 14.84
N ALA A 79 18.65 -2.47 15.86
CA ALA A 79 18.66 -1.00 15.81
C ALA A 79 20.06 -0.40 15.56
N ASP A 80 21.12 -1.10 15.98
CA ASP A 80 22.52 -0.73 15.85
C ASP A 80 23.12 -1.04 14.47
N LYS A 81 22.40 -1.79 13.63
CA LYS A 81 22.86 -2.22 12.30
C LYS A 81 22.57 -1.18 11.21
N PRO A 82 23.42 -1.08 10.17
CA PRO A 82 23.14 -0.29 8.98
C PRO A 82 21.81 -0.69 8.31
N LEU A 83 21.16 0.26 7.62
CA LEU A 83 19.86 0.00 6.98
C LEU A 83 19.88 -1.16 5.97
N ALA A 84 20.93 -1.25 5.15
CA ALA A 84 21.09 -2.34 4.18
C ALA A 84 21.06 -3.72 4.86
N GLU A 85 21.81 -3.87 5.95
CA GLU A 85 21.87 -5.13 6.72
C GLU A 85 20.52 -5.43 7.39
N ARG A 86 19.86 -4.43 7.97
CA ARG A 86 18.51 -4.59 8.55
C ARG A 86 17.49 -5.04 7.51
N LEU A 87 17.56 -4.49 6.29
CA LEU A 87 16.65 -4.85 5.20
C LEU A 87 16.87 -6.29 4.72
N GLU A 88 18.13 -6.73 4.62
CA GLU A 88 18.47 -8.11 4.26
C GLU A 88 17.96 -9.10 5.31
N LEU A 89 18.26 -8.84 6.59
CA LEU A 89 17.78 -9.65 7.71
C LEU A 89 16.25 -9.71 7.75
N PHE A 90 15.57 -8.59 7.53
CA PHE A 90 14.11 -8.53 7.50
C PHE A 90 13.54 -9.36 6.35
N SER A 91 14.15 -9.24 5.17
CA SER A 91 13.73 -9.97 3.96
C SER A 91 13.83 -11.48 4.18
N ASN A 92 14.92 -11.93 4.79
CA ASN A 92 15.13 -13.34 5.13
C ASN A 92 14.16 -13.83 6.21
N ALA A 93 13.99 -13.07 7.31
CA ALA A 93 13.16 -13.47 8.44
C ALA A 93 11.66 -13.53 8.10
N PHE A 94 11.18 -12.62 7.25
CA PHE A 94 9.74 -12.49 6.94
C PHE A 94 9.36 -12.97 5.54
N GLY A 95 10.30 -13.51 4.76
CA GLY A 95 10.06 -13.96 3.39
C GLY A 95 9.59 -12.80 2.51
N ARG A 96 10.40 -11.75 2.42
CA ARG A 96 10.15 -10.58 1.57
C ARG A 96 11.25 -10.47 0.51
N THR A 97 10.89 -9.85 -0.61
CA THR A 97 11.83 -9.51 -1.67
C THR A 97 11.92 -8.00 -1.73
N ALA A 98 13.01 -7.45 -1.19
CA ALA A 98 13.26 -6.02 -1.19
C ALA A 98 14.74 -5.71 -1.42
N VAL A 99 15.00 -4.58 -2.07
CA VAL A 99 16.34 -4.09 -2.38
C VAL A 99 16.44 -2.63 -1.96
N LEU A 100 17.52 -2.27 -1.27
CA LEU A 100 17.90 -0.88 -1.02
C LEU A 100 18.73 -0.40 -2.21
N ASN A 101 18.29 0.68 -2.86
CA ASN A 101 18.95 1.26 -4.03
C ASN A 101 19.90 2.39 -3.60
N ASP A 102 20.84 2.75 -4.48
CA ASP A 102 21.83 3.82 -4.24
C ASP A 102 21.19 5.21 -4.08
N ASP A 103 19.97 5.42 -4.60
CA ASP A 103 19.21 6.68 -4.49
C ASP A 103 18.39 6.78 -3.19
N ASN A 104 18.73 5.97 -2.18
CA ASN A 104 18.04 5.91 -0.88
C ASN A 104 16.55 5.54 -0.99
N THR A 105 16.21 4.71 -1.97
CA THR A 105 14.88 4.10 -2.10
C THR A 105 14.90 2.62 -1.83
N ILE A 106 13.76 2.06 -1.45
CA ILE A 106 13.56 0.62 -1.28
C ILE A 106 12.59 0.14 -2.35
N THR A 107 13.04 -0.77 -3.20
CA THR A 107 12.17 -1.47 -4.16
C THR A 107 11.66 -2.75 -3.52
N VAL A 108 10.35 -2.97 -3.57
CA VAL A 108 9.67 -4.14 -3.02
C VAL A 108 8.89 -4.85 -4.10
N THR A 109 9.14 -6.14 -4.21
CA THR A 109 8.43 -7.02 -5.12
C THR A 109 7.31 -7.74 -4.35
N PHE A 110 6.06 -7.57 -4.77
CA PHE A 110 4.89 -8.03 -4.02
C PHE A 110 3.87 -8.77 -4.89
N ALA A 111 3.52 -9.99 -4.50
CA ALA A 111 2.39 -10.73 -5.05
C ALA A 111 1.26 -10.78 -4.00
N CYS A 112 0.04 -10.42 -4.41
CA CYS A 112 -1.13 -10.48 -3.54
C CYS A 112 -1.91 -11.77 -3.77
N ASN A 113 -2.04 -12.61 -2.74
CA ASN A 113 -2.87 -13.82 -2.79
C ASN A 113 -4.31 -13.58 -2.26
N HIS A 114 -4.72 -12.31 -2.11
CA HIS A 114 -6.02 -11.90 -1.57
C HIS A 114 -6.84 -11.08 -2.59
N GLY A 115 -8.16 -11.10 -2.43
CA GLY A 115 -9.10 -10.36 -3.27
C GLY A 115 -9.23 -10.93 -4.68
N TYR A 116 -9.40 -10.06 -5.66
CA TYR A 116 -9.62 -10.39 -7.08
C TYR A 116 -8.59 -11.39 -7.65
N TYR A 117 -7.35 -11.39 -7.13
CA TYR A 117 -6.23 -12.19 -7.62
C TYR A 117 -6.28 -13.65 -7.23
N LYS A 118 -6.92 -14.00 -6.10
CA LYS A 118 -6.97 -15.38 -5.61
C LYS A 118 -7.78 -16.29 -6.55
N HIS A 119 -8.71 -15.71 -7.30
CA HIS A 119 -9.67 -16.42 -8.13
C HIS A 119 -9.57 -16.08 -9.63
N ALA A 120 -8.62 -15.20 -10.02
CA ALA A 120 -8.47 -14.78 -11.40
C ALA A 120 -7.85 -15.90 -12.27
N PRO A 121 -8.52 -16.36 -13.34
CA PRO A 121 -7.92 -17.27 -14.31
C PRO A 121 -6.76 -16.61 -15.06
N LYS A 122 -5.72 -17.39 -15.38
CA LYS A 122 -4.59 -16.93 -16.21
C LYS A 122 -5.10 -16.37 -17.55
N GLY A 123 -4.76 -15.12 -17.85
CA GLY A 123 -5.14 -14.45 -19.11
C GLY A 123 -6.51 -13.75 -19.11
N MET A 124 -7.27 -13.78 -18.02
CA MET A 124 -8.57 -13.08 -17.88
C MET A 124 -8.51 -11.91 -16.90
N PHE A 125 -7.41 -11.16 -16.91
CA PHE A 125 -7.17 -10.07 -15.97
C PHE A 125 -7.83 -8.77 -16.45
N ARG A 126 -9.06 -8.48 -15.99
CA ARG A 126 -9.77 -7.23 -16.28
C ARG A 126 -10.49 -6.63 -15.05
N PHE A 127 -9.99 -6.92 -13.85
CA PHE A 127 -10.58 -6.39 -12.61
C PHE A 127 -9.50 -6.16 -11.54
N PRO A 128 -9.61 -5.10 -10.72
CA PRO A 128 -10.62 -4.04 -10.77
C PRO A 128 -10.32 -2.98 -11.84
N ALA A 129 -11.31 -2.16 -12.21
CA ALA A 129 -11.13 -1.06 -13.16
C ALA A 129 -10.00 -0.08 -12.76
N SER A 130 -9.79 0.07 -11.45
CA SER A 130 -8.78 0.95 -10.84
C SER A 130 -7.65 0.13 -10.21
N ILE A 131 -6.97 -0.67 -11.03
CA ILE A 131 -5.96 -1.64 -10.60
C ILE A 131 -4.77 -1.00 -9.87
N GLU A 132 -4.29 0.15 -10.36
CA GLU A 132 -3.20 0.88 -9.74
C GLU A 132 -3.62 1.33 -8.34
N THR A 133 -4.76 2.02 -8.22
CA THR A 133 -5.31 2.48 -6.94
C THR A 133 -5.55 1.34 -5.94
N TYR A 134 -5.94 0.14 -6.42
CA TYR A 134 -6.02 -1.04 -5.57
C TYR A 134 -4.65 -1.43 -4.99
N PHE A 135 -3.59 -1.42 -5.80
CA PHE A 135 -2.24 -1.74 -5.33
C PHE A 135 -1.58 -0.62 -4.55
N GLU A 136 -1.95 0.65 -4.73
CA GLU A 136 -1.54 1.75 -3.84
C GLU A 136 -1.92 1.45 -2.38
N ARG A 137 -3.11 0.86 -2.17
CA ARG A 137 -3.53 0.39 -0.84
C ARG A 137 -2.61 -0.70 -0.28
N CYS A 138 -2.21 -1.66 -1.12
CA CYS A 138 -1.25 -2.71 -0.74
C CYS A 138 0.14 -2.14 -0.45
N ALA A 139 0.59 -1.17 -1.25
CA ALA A 139 1.85 -0.47 -1.04
C ALA A 139 1.87 0.24 0.32
N GLY A 140 0.79 0.93 0.70
CA GLY A 140 0.65 1.50 2.05
C GLY A 140 0.72 0.46 3.17
N GLY A 141 0.20 -0.74 2.92
CA GLY A 141 0.32 -1.88 3.83
C GLY A 141 1.76 -2.35 4.01
N ARG A 142 2.48 -2.56 2.89
CA ARG A 142 3.91 -2.92 2.91
C ARG A 142 4.74 -1.83 3.57
N LEU A 143 4.52 -0.57 3.20
CA LEU A 143 5.16 0.60 3.78
C LEU A 143 5.07 0.57 5.32
N TYR A 144 3.89 0.30 5.87
CA TYR A 144 3.73 0.16 7.31
C TYR A 144 4.61 -0.95 7.91
N GLU A 145 4.70 -2.12 7.26
CA GLU A 145 5.54 -3.24 7.73
C GLU A 145 7.02 -2.86 7.77
N TYR A 146 7.54 -2.29 6.69
CA TYR A 146 8.96 -1.88 6.61
C TYR A 146 9.27 -0.78 7.62
N GLN A 147 8.43 0.25 7.76
CA GLN A 147 8.64 1.27 8.79
C GLN A 147 8.68 0.68 10.20
N LYS A 148 7.81 -0.32 10.48
CA LYS A 148 7.76 -0.96 11.80
C LYS A 148 8.97 -1.85 12.08
N ALA A 149 9.42 -2.60 11.09
CA ALA A 149 10.52 -3.56 11.26
C ALA A 149 11.90 -2.89 11.17
N LEU A 150 12.05 -1.88 10.31
CA LEU A 150 13.34 -1.23 10.08
C LEU A 150 13.53 0.03 10.92
N GLY A 151 12.49 0.51 11.62
CA GLY A 151 12.58 1.71 12.45
C GLY A 151 12.86 2.99 11.63
N ILE A 152 12.43 3.03 10.38
CA ILE A 152 12.58 4.17 9.46
C ILE A 152 11.22 4.77 9.11
N LYS A 153 11.21 5.95 8.48
CA LYS A 153 10.03 6.48 7.81
C LYS A 153 10.17 6.30 6.30
N LEU A 154 9.03 6.06 5.66
CA LEU A 154 8.94 5.81 4.24
C LEU A 154 7.79 6.62 3.63
N LYS A 155 7.93 6.97 2.35
CA LYS A 155 6.84 7.45 1.49
C LYS A 155 6.68 6.57 0.27
N ILE A 156 5.48 6.50 -0.28
CA ILE A 156 5.25 5.83 -1.57
C ILE A 156 5.79 6.73 -2.67
N LYS A 157 6.82 6.27 -3.40
CA LYS A 157 7.39 6.95 -4.56
C LYS A 157 6.70 6.49 -5.84
N SER A 158 6.48 5.18 -5.99
CA SER A 158 5.76 4.63 -7.13
C SER A 158 5.11 3.29 -6.83
N VAL A 159 4.09 2.98 -7.64
CA VAL A 159 3.40 1.69 -7.69
C VAL A 159 3.36 1.31 -9.17
N ASP A 160 4.05 0.23 -9.53
CA ASP A 160 4.10 -0.29 -10.88
C ASP A 160 3.34 -1.62 -10.94
N VAL A 161 2.23 -1.58 -11.69
CA VAL A 161 1.33 -2.70 -11.94
C VAL A 161 1.51 -3.30 -13.33
N SER A 162 2.43 -2.77 -14.15
CA SER A 162 2.68 -3.27 -15.50
C SER A 162 3.04 -4.77 -15.56
N PRO A 163 3.72 -5.39 -14.57
CA PRO A 163 4.00 -6.83 -14.64
C PRO A 163 2.75 -7.72 -14.73
N LEU A 164 1.59 -7.21 -14.32
CA LEU A 164 0.31 -7.92 -14.37
C LEU A 164 -0.24 -8.07 -15.79
N SER A 165 0.19 -7.23 -16.75
CA SER A 165 -0.19 -7.41 -18.16
C SER A 165 0.38 -8.68 -18.75
N ASP A 166 1.55 -9.09 -18.26
CA ASP A 166 2.34 -10.17 -18.84
C ASP A 166 2.04 -11.51 -18.16
N ASN A 167 1.86 -11.51 -16.84
CA ASN A 167 1.50 -12.71 -16.08
C ASN A 167 0.87 -12.35 -14.73
N ILE A 168 -0.29 -12.95 -14.44
CA ILE A 168 -1.05 -12.73 -13.19
C ILE A 168 -0.31 -13.20 -11.92
N VAL A 169 0.74 -14.02 -12.09
CA VAL A 169 1.60 -14.49 -11.02
C VAL A 169 2.76 -13.52 -10.77
N ASN A 170 3.02 -12.60 -11.70
CA ASN A 170 4.12 -11.66 -11.55
C ASN A 170 3.80 -10.66 -10.44
N PRO A 171 4.73 -10.48 -9.51
CA PRO A 171 4.58 -9.50 -8.45
C PRO A 171 4.56 -8.08 -9.02
N VAL A 172 3.71 -7.21 -8.45
CA VAL A 172 3.81 -5.76 -8.65
C VAL A 172 5.04 -5.22 -7.95
N VAL A 173 5.51 -4.05 -8.39
CA VAL A 173 6.69 -3.41 -7.84
C VAL A 173 6.27 -2.12 -7.12
N PHE A 174 6.67 -1.99 -5.87
CA PHE A 174 6.53 -0.76 -5.09
C PHE A 174 7.89 -0.14 -4.89
N THR A 175 7.99 1.17 -5.07
CA THR A 175 9.19 1.91 -4.70
C THR A 175 8.84 2.83 -3.54
N PHE A 176 9.62 2.74 -2.46
CA PHE A 176 9.50 3.59 -1.30
C PHE A 176 10.69 4.53 -1.20
N GLU A 177 10.45 5.80 -0.90
CA GLU A 177 11.50 6.76 -0.55
C GLU A 177 11.74 6.68 0.96
N VAL A 178 13.01 6.58 1.37
CA VAL A 178 13.38 6.71 2.80
C VAL A 178 13.41 8.19 3.15
N VAL A 179 12.67 8.57 4.19
CA VAL A 179 12.56 9.96 4.65
C VAL A 179 12.92 10.07 6.13
N ASP A 180 13.40 11.25 6.54
CA ASP A 180 13.83 11.55 7.92
C ASP A 180 12.69 11.67 8.94
#